data_AF-A0A372RV42-F1
#
_entry.id   AF-A0A372RV42-F1
#
_cell.length_a   1.000
_cell.length_b   1.000
_cell.length_c   1.000
_cell.angle_alpha   90.00
_cell.angle_beta   90.00
_cell.angle_gamma   90.00
#
_symmetry.space_group_name_H-M   'P 1'
#
loop_
_entity.id
_entity.type
_entity.pdbx_description
1 polymer ?
#
loop_
_entity_poly.entity_id
_entity_poly.type
_entity_poly.pdbx_seq_one_letter_code
_entity_poly.pdbx_strand_id
1 'polypeptide(L)'
;IPRPHNAFIIFRNDYAARMKTSPEKKVSIRLISQMASKQWKQQSDAVKLFFKILADMYQHKHRILYPDYKYSPKFNSARKSRRK
;
A
#
# COMPACT_ATOMS: atom_id res chain seq x y z
N ILE A 1 2.12 -0.58 -16.57
CA ILE A 1 1.04 -0.96 -15.64
C ILE A 1 1.61 -0.98 -14.22
N PRO A 2 1.04 -0.22 -13.25
CA PRO A 2 1.49 -0.24 -11.86
C PRO A 2 1.24 -1.61 -11.21
N ARG A 3 1.97 -1.94 -10.13
CA ARG A 3 1.72 -3.19 -9.39
C ARG A 3 0.32 -3.16 -8.77
N PRO A 4 -0.39 -4.30 -8.69
CA PRO A 4 -1.61 -4.39 -7.89
C PRO A 4 -1.30 -4.04 -6.43
N HIS A 5 -2.20 -3.29 -5.80
CA HIS A 5 -2.04 -2.89 -4.41
C HIS A 5 -2.28 -4.08 -3.47
N ASN A 6 -1.40 -4.26 -2.48
CA ASN A 6 -1.63 -5.20 -1.40
C ASN A 6 -2.51 -4.58 -0.29
N ALA A 7 -2.91 -5.39 0.68
CA ALA A 7 -3.81 -4.99 1.77
C ALA A 7 -3.34 -3.72 2.51
N PHE A 8 -2.05 -3.66 2.86
CA PHE A 8 -1.48 -2.51 3.57
C PHE A 8 -1.47 -1.24 2.70
N ILE A 9 -1.19 -1.34 1.40
CA ILE A 9 -1.21 -0.18 0.51
C ILE A 9 -2.63 0.38 0.37
N ILE A 10 -3.64 -0.50 0.28
CA ILE A 10 -5.05 -0.09 0.26
C ILE A 10 -5.40 0.62 1.58
N PHE A 11 -5.09 -0.01 2.72
CA PHE A 11 -5.29 0.59 4.05
C PHE A 11 -4.60 1.95 4.21
N ARG A 12 -3.34 2.07 3.78
CA ARG A 12 -2.58 3.33 3.90
C ARG A 12 -3.21 4.44 3.06
N ASN A 13 -3.71 4.13 1.87
CA ASN A 13 -4.36 5.11 1.01
C ASN A 13 -5.67 5.59 1.63
N ASP A 14 -6.46 4.68 2.17
CA ASP A 14 -7.69 4.95 2.93
C ASP A 14 -7.40 5.79 4.21
N TYR A 15 -6.37 5.43 4.96
CA TYR A 15 -5.88 6.22 6.10
C TYR A 15 -5.41 7.62 5.69
N ALA A 16 -4.68 7.74 4.58
CA ALA A 16 -4.23 9.02 4.07
C ALA A 16 -5.41 9.93 3.63
N ALA A 17 -6.46 9.35 3.05
CA ALA A 17 -7.67 10.07 2.69
C ALA A 17 -8.37 10.64 3.94
N ARG A 18 -8.54 9.82 4.99
CA ARG A 18 -9.09 10.26 6.29
C ARG A 18 -8.26 11.38 6.95
N MET A 19 -6.94 11.32 6.84
CA MET A 19 -6.06 12.35 7.41
C MET A 19 -6.12 13.67 6.63
N LYS A 20 -6.38 13.63 5.32
CA LYS A 20 -6.52 14.84 4.48
C LYS A 20 -7.84 15.57 4.68
N THR A 21 -8.89 14.88 5.12
CA THR A 21 -10.19 15.49 5.44
C THR A 21 -10.20 16.18 6.80
N SER A 22 -9.19 15.97 7.65
CA SER A 22 -9.06 16.67 8.91
C SER A 22 -8.63 18.13 8.68
N PRO A 23 -9.34 19.14 9.21
CA PRO A 23 -9.03 20.55 8.99
C PRO A 23 -7.69 21.00 9.61
N GLU A 24 -7.13 20.21 10.52
CA GLU A 24 -5.89 20.52 11.20
C GLU A 24 -4.69 19.79 10.57
N LYS A 25 -3.81 20.58 9.94
CA LYS A 25 -2.47 20.26 9.42
C LYS A 25 -2.39 19.52 8.07
N LYS A 26 -1.64 20.14 7.16
CA LYS A 26 -0.99 19.47 6.02
C LYS A 26 0.06 18.49 6.55
N VAL A 27 -0.36 17.26 6.85
CA VAL A 27 0.55 16.21 7.31
C VAL A 27 1.38 15.68 6.14
N SER A 28 2.71 15.58 6.33
CA SER A 28 3.60 15.04 5.30
C SER A 28 3.29 13.57 5.00
N ILE A 29 3.47 13.16 3.73
CA ILE A 29 3.26 11.76 3.29
C ILE A 29 4.15 10.79 4.08
N ARG A 30 5.34 11.23 4.47
CA ARG A 30 6.26 10.46 5.32
C ARG A 30 5.62 10.16 6.67
N LEU A 31 5.06 11.17 7.33
CA LEU A 31 4.42 10.99 8.64
C LEU A 31 3.16 10.14 8.53
N ILE A 32 2.34 10.35 7.49
CA ILE A 32 1.16 9.51 7.21
C ILE A 32 1.56 8.04 7.07
N SER A 33 2.64 7.75 6.33
CA SER A 33 3.10 6.37 6.14
C SER A 33 3.59 5.73 7.44
N GLN A 34 4.27 6.50 8.30
CA GLN A 34 4.70 6.04 9.63
C GLN A 34 3.50 5.77 10.55
N MET A 35 2.53 6.69 10.59
CA MET A 35 1.31 6.56 11.39
C MET A 35 0.46 5.37 10.91
N ALA A 36 0.27 5.24 9.60
CA ALA A 36 -0.44 4.10 9.01
C ALA A 36 0.23 2.77 9.34
N SER A 37 1.56 2.68 9.33
CA SER A 37 2.26 1.45 9.71
C SER A 37 2.03 1.07 11.18
N LYS A 38 2.06 2.05 12.09
CA LYS A 38 1.73 1.82 13.51
C LYS A 38 0.28 1.38 13.66
N GLN A 39 -0.62 2.07 12.98
CA GLN A 39 -2.06 1.85 13.12
C GLN A 39 -2.49 0.50 12.51
N TRP A 40 -1.87 0.09 11.40
CA TRP A 40 -2.09 -1.23 10.80
C TRP A 40 -1.78 -2.38 11.76
N LYS A 41 -0.71 -2.28 12.57
CA LYS A 41 -0.36 -3.31 13.54
C LYS A 41 -1.41 -3.45 14.64
N GLN A 42 -2.03 -2.33 15.02
CA GLN A 42 -3.06 -2.23 16.06
C GLN A 42 -4.47 -2.61 15.56
N GLN A 43 -4.69 -2.68 14.25
CA GLN A 43 -5.99 -3.10 13.69
C GLN A 43 -6.33 -4.55 14.09
N SER A 44 -7.63 -4.79 14.27
CA SER A 44 -8.17 -6.13 14.51
C SER A 44 -7.99 -7.02 13.28
N ASP A 45 -8.07 -8.33 13.51
CA ASP A 45 -7.96 -9.32 12.43
C ASP A 45 -9.10 -9.20 11.41
N ALA A 46 -10.30 -8.81 11.86
CA ALA A 46 -11.42 -8.51 10.96
C ALA A 46 -11.10 -7.38 9.97
N VAL A 47 -10.49 -6.30 10.45
CA VAL A 47 -10.07 -5.18 9.57
C VAL A 47 -8.96 -5.64 8.62
N LYS A 48 -7.96 -6.37 9.12
CA LYS A 48 -6.88 -6.90 8.27
C LYS A 48 -7.44 -7.86 7.21
N LEU A 49 -8.41 -8.69 7.56
CA LEU A 49 -9.11 -9.59 6.64
C LEU A 49 -9.89 -8.82 5.57
N PHE A 50 -10.62 -7.77 5.96
CA PHE A 50 -11.33 -6.91 5.01
C PHE A 50 -10.37 -6.34 3.94
N PHE A 51 -9.25 -5.76 4.36
CA PHE A 51 -8.26 -5.23 3.41
C PHE A 51 -7.54 -6.33 2.60
N LYS A 52 -7.42 -7.54 3.14
CA LYS A 52 -6.93 -8.70 2.41
C LYS A 52 -7.87 -9.08 1.27
N ILE A 53 -9.17 -9.19 1.55
CA ILE A 53 -10.20 -9.47 0.54
C ILE A 53 -10.16 -8.41 -0.57
N LEU A 54 -10.07 -7.12 -0.21
CA LEU A 54 -9.94 -6.05 -1.20
C LEU A 54 -8.69 -6.20 -2.07
N ALA A 55 -7.55 -6.57 -1.47
CA ALA A 55 -6.32 -6.80 -2.21
C ALA A 55 -6.43 -7.99 -3.18
N ASP A 56 -7.06 -9.07 -2.75
CA ASP A 56 -7.29 -10.27 -3.57
C ASP A 56 -8.19 -9.95 -4.77
N MET A 57 -9.27 -9.18 -4.55
CA MET A 57 -10.13 -8.68 -5.63
C MET A 57 -9.36 -7.78 -6.59
N TYR A 58 -8.52 -6.88 -6.08
CA TYR A 58 -7.71 -5.99 -6.91
C TYR A 58 -6.70 -6.77 -7.75
N GLN A 59 -6.05 -7.78 -7.18
CA GLN A 59 -5.14 -8.66 -7.89
C GLN A 59 -5.87 -9.49 -8.95
N HIS A 60 -7.06 -10.01 -8.65
CA HIS A 60 -7.88 -10.75 -9.61
C HIS A 60 -8.27 -9.87 -10.80
N LYS A 61 -8.83 -8.68 -10.54
CA LYS A 61 -9.17 -7.71 -11.60
C LYS A 61 -7.93 -7.32 -12.43
N HIS A 62 -6.79 -7.11 -11.77
CA HIS A 62 -5.54 -6.80 -12.46
C HIS A 62 -5.08 -7.93 -13.39
N ARG A 63 -5.22 -9.20 -12.99
CA ARG A 63 -4.87 -10.34 -13.84
C ARG A 63 -5.77 -10.44 -15.07
N ILE A 64 -7.07 -10.16 -14.92
CA ILE A 64 -8.02 -10.14 -16.04
C ILE A 64 -7.70 -9.00 -17.01
N LEU A 65 -7.48 -7.79 -16.49
CA LEU A 65 -7.23 -6.61 -17.33
C LEU A 65 -5.85 -6.65 -18.00
N TYR A 66 -4.88 -7.31 -17.37
CA TYR A 66 -3.50 -7.34 -17.80
C TYR A 66 -2.93 -8.77 -17.72
N PRO A 67 -3.37 -9.67 -18.62
CA PRO A 67 -2.96 -11.08 -18.60
C PRO A 67 -1.44 -11.25 -18.79
N ASP A 68 -0.81 -10.41 -19.61
CA ASP A 68 0.63 -10.44 -19.87
C ASP A 68 1.47 -9.65 -18.84
N TYR A 69 0.84 -9.18 -17.76
CA TYR A 69 1.55 -8.39 -16.75
C TYR A 69 2.58 -9.25 -15.99
N LYS A 70 3.84 -8.84 -16.07
CA LYS A 70 4.93 -9.37 -15.26
C LYS A 70 5.66 -8.27 -14.52
N TYR A 71 5.85 -8.43 -13.21
CA TYR A 71 6.64 -7.50 -12.42
C TYR A 71 8.13 -7.69 -12.68
N SER A 72 8.75 -6.71 -13.34
CA SER A 72 10.19 -6.69 -13.63
C SER A 72 10.86 -5.48 -12.96
N PRO A 73 11.35 -5.60 -11.71
CA PRO A 73 12.03 -4.51 -11.04
C PRO A 73 13.31 -4.11 -11.80
N LYS A 74 13.50 -2.80 -12.06
CA LYS A 74 14.76 -2.28 -12.56
C LYS A 74 15.83 -2.40 -11.47
N PHE A 75 16.83 -3.25 -11.69
CA PHE A 75 17.95 -3.44 -10.78
C PHE A 75 18.95 -2.29 -10.98
N ASN A 76 18.84 -1.21 -10.20
CA ASN A 76 19.91 -0.22 -10.14
C ASN A 76 21.07 -0.80 -9.34
N SER A 77 22.18 -1.08 -10.01
CA SER A 77 23.44 -1.60 -9.43
C SER A 77 23.92 -0.78 -8.22
N ALA A 78 23.63 0.52 -8.17
CA ALA A 78 23.93 1.41 -7.05
C ALA A 78 23.22 1.08 -5.72
N ARG A 79 22.17 0.23 -5.71
CA ARG A 79 21.45 -0.15 -4.48
C ARG A 79 22.09 -1.31 -3.70
N LYS A 80 23.05 -2.04 -4.28
CA LYS A 80 23.76 -3.14 -3.57
C LYS A 80 24.59 -2.63 -2.38
N SER A 81 25.10 -1.39 -2.42
CA SER A 81 25.93 -0.84 -1.35
C SER A 81 25.17 -0.39 -0.09
N ARG A 82 23.84 -0.18 -0.18
CA ARG A 82 23.01 0.28 0.94
C ARG A 82 22.32 -0.83 1.76
N ARG A 83 22.58 -2.09 1.40
CA ARG A 83 21.99 -3.28 2.06
C ARG A 83 23.00 -4.09 2.89
N LYS A 84 24.19 -3.55 3.14
CA LYS A 84 25.10 -4.07 4.17
C LYS A 84 24.79 -3.41 5.50
#